data_AF-A0A3A5ULA8-F1
#
_entry.id   AF-A0A3A5ULA8-F1
#
_cell.length_a   1.000
_cell.length_b   1.000
_cell.length_c   1.000
_cell.angle_alpha   90.00
_cell.angle_beta   90.00
_cell.angle_gamma   90.00
#
_symmetry.space_group_name_H-M   'P 1'
#
loop_
_entity.id
_entity.type
_entity.pdbx_description
1 polymer ?
#
loop_
_entity_poly.entity_id
_entity_poly.type
_entity_poly.pdbx_seq_one_letter_code
_entity_poly.pdbx_strand_id
1 'polypeptide(L)'
;MSNLGDLDSAQSREVEEQLFATHRLQINRHVPVPLPRQDFWKMVHQLLGSLDNEIQSMLMKGMTGMRLQNLQKRQANIRLIASELARKRLVAMMQHVSSQSLRTSTQPGQDLPALDWQRHDPAEKAIYHMMQVQIDRFKMEVDWNSMQNGIAGELRPEQARHAPGTMQLDSYIDTNLTGAAPPDLAFEDKEPPVQAMEYDGDDEERFVDEEWPDLDEYIHADLADETPAKSAVQPQPAPPVNESKKHAAALELAPSKKSSSAIEMFEMNPEPKKDQVNVEQQSTEESELQRVRVLISSPEPIATKNGEELMLEEGDVQFVDSETAAWLIESGVAEDAAL
;
A
#
# COMPACT_ATOMS: atom_id res chain seq x y z
N MET A 1 -27.56 -17.18 25.92
CA MET A 1 -28.94 -17.35 25.41
C MET A 1 -29.82 -16.28 26.04
N SER A 2 -30.76 -15.71 25.26
CA SER A 2 -31.80 -14.73 25.67
C SER A 2 -31.26 -13.30 25.91
N ASN A 3 -31.63 -12.22 25.20
CA ASN A 3 -32.85 -11.84 24.50
C ASN A 3 -32.54 -11.38 23.05
N LEU A 4 -32.93 -12.17 22.06
CA LEU A 4 -33.12 -11.67 20.69
C LEU A 4 -34.57 -11.17 20.64
N GLY A 5 -34.83 -10.03 21.29
CA GLY A 5 -36.14 -9.40 21.20
C GLY A 5 -36.39 -9.04 19.74
N ASP A 6 -37.48 -9.55 19.17
CA ASP A 6 -37.94 -9.10 17.86
C ASP A 6 -37.97 -7.57 17.86
N LEU A 7 -37.32 -6.95 16.89
CA LEU A 7 -37.36 -5.50 16.75
C LEU A 7 -38.81 -5.08 16.56
N ASP A 8 -39.23 -4.06 17.30
CA ASP A 8 -40.52 -3.43 17.04
C ASP A 8 -40.56 -2.88 15.61
N SER A 9 -41.75 -2.83 15.00
CA SER A 9 -41.91 -2.36 13.62
C SER A 9 -41.35 -0.95 13.42
N ALA A 10 -41.50 -0.08 14.42
CA ALA A 10 -40.91 1.26 14.41
C ALA A 10 -39.37 1.22 14.44
N GLN A 11 -38.79 0.39 15.30
CA GLN A 11 -37.34 0.22 15.40
C GLN A 11 -36.74 -0.38 14.12
N SER A 12 -37.46 -1.31 13.47
CA SER A 12 -37.02 -1.90 12.19
C SER A 12 -36.85 -0.85 11.10
N ARG A 13 -37.77 0.14 11.06
CA ARG A 13 -37.72 1.24 10.09
C ARG A 13 -36.64 2.27 10.43
N GLU A 14 -36.42 2.53 11.71
CA GLU A 14 -35.33 3.42 12.16
C GLU A 14 -33.96 2.84 11.76
N VAL A 15 -33.74 1.53 11.96
CA VAL A 15 -32.49 0.86 11.58
C VAL A 15 -32.29 0.87 10.06
N GLU A 16 -33.35 0.68 9.27
CA GLU A 16 -33.29 0.80 7.82
C GLU A 16 -32.92 2.23 7.38
N GLU A 17 -33.51 3.25 7.98
CA GLU A 17 -33.19 4.65 7.68
C GLU A 17 -31.73 4.97 8.03
N GLN A 18 -31.25 4.48 9.18
CA GLN A 18 -29.85 4.61 9.58
C GLN A 18 -28.90 3.92 8.58
N LEU A 19 -29.25 2.74 8.08
CA LEU A 19 -28.48 2.04 7.05
C LEU A 19 -28.38 2.89 5.77
N PHE A 20 -29.48 3.46 5.30
CA PHE A 20 -29.47 4.27 4.08
C PHE A 20 -28.76 5.61 4.27
N ALA A 21 -28.92 6.24 5.43
CA ALA A 21 -28.21 7.47 5.77
C ALA A 21 -26.70 7.24 5.83
N THR A 22 -26.24 6.19 6.52
CA THR A 22 -24.82 5.84 6.61
C THR A 22 -24.23 5.46 5.25
N HIS A 23 -24.97 4.70 4.42
CA HIS A 23 -24.57 4.39 3.07
C HIS A 23 -24.34 5.65 2.22
N ARG A 24 -25.31 6.58 2.22
CA ARG A 24 -25.18 7.85 1.49
C ARG A 24 -23.98 8.67 1.94
N LEU A 25 -23.70 8.69 3.24
CA LEU A 25 -22.54 9.40 3.79
C LEU A 25 -21.21 8.73 3.45
N GLN A 26 -21.18 7.41 3.31
CA GLN A 26 -19.95 6.65 3.01
C GLN A 26 -19.58 6.71 1.53
N ILE A 27 -20.55 6.81 0.60
CA ILE A 27 -20.30 6.77 -0.86
C ILE A 27 -19.22 7.77 -1.30
N ASN A 28 -19.23 8.98 -0.75
CA ASN A 28 -18.35 10.07 -1.16
C ASN A 28 -17.13 10.26 -0.25
N ARG A 29 -16.89 9.36 0.72
CA ARG A 29 -15.83 9.52 1.72
C ARG A 29 -14.82 8.37 1.67
N HIS A 30 -13.54 8.77 1.63
CA HIS A 30 -12.39 7.86 1.71
C HIS A 30 -12.03 7.46 3.13
N VAL A 31 -12.57 8.17 4.13
CA VAL A 31 -12.42 7.83 5.56
C VAL A 31 -13.68 7.08 6.01
N PRO A 32 -13.54 6.01 6.83
CA PRO A 32 -14.68 5.31 7.41
C PRO A 32 -15.59 6.27 8.20
N VAL A 33 -16.87 6.31 7.84
CA VAL A 33 -17.86 7.15 8.53
C VAL A 33 -18.17 6.52 9.91
N PRO A 34 -18.28 7.31 10.99
CA PRO A 34 -18.67 6.78 12.29
C PRO A 34 -20.08 6.19 12.22
N LEU A 35 -20.26 5.02 12.84
CA LEU A 35 -21.59 4.40 12.91
C LEU A 35 -22.43 5.11 13.97
N PRO A 36 -23.77 5.15 13.79
CA PRO A 36 -24.68 5.71 14.79
C PRO A 36 -24.75 4.85 16.07
N ARG A 37 -24.40 3.55 15.97
CA ARG A 37 -24.47 2.56 17.06
C ARG A 37 -23.29 1.58 16.94
N GLN A 38 -22.81 1.07 18.09
CA GLN A 38 -21.75 0.06 18.12
C GLN A 38 -22.24 -1.33 17.68
N ASP A 39 -23.51 -1.66 17.90
CA ASP A 39 -24.13 -2.93 17.46
C ASP A 39 -24.84 -2.81 16.10
N PHE A 40 -24.35 -1.94 15.22
CA PHE A 40 -25.02 -1.62 13.95
C PHE A 40 -25.26 -2.86 13.10
N TRP A 41 -24.24 -3.69 12.88
CA TRP A 41 -24.36 -4.88 12.03
C TRP A 41 -25.27 -5.94 12.64
N LYS A 42 -25.29 -6.06 13.96
CA LYS A 42 -26.22 -6.95 14.68
C LYS A 42 -27.67 -6.51 14.46
N MET A 43 -27.95 -5.21 14.54
CA MET A 43 -29.28 -4.65 14.30
C MET A 43 -29.73 -4.83 12.84
N VAL A 44 -28.82 -4.65 11.88
CA VAL A 44 -29.11 -4.91 10.45
C VAL A 44 -29.40 -6.41 10.22
N HIS A 45 -28.67 -7.31 10.88
CA HIS A 45 -28.92 -8.74 10.82
C HIS A 45 -30.29 -9.10 11.41
N GLN A 46 -30.62 -8.58 12.58
CA GLN A 46 -31.94 -8.78 13.20
C GLN A 46 -33.07 -8.19 12.35
N LEU A 47 -32.87 -7.02 11.71
CA LEU A 47 -33.81 -6.44 10.75
C LEU A 47 -34.07 -7.40 9.58
N LEU A 48 -33.01 -7.92 8.95
CA LEU A 48 -33.15 -8.89 7.86
C LEU A 48 -33.84 -10.17 8.33
N GLY A 49 -33.52 -10.67 9.52
CA GLY A 49 -34.20 -11.82 10.13
C GLY A 49 -35.69 -11.58 10.36
N SER A 50 -36.07 -10.38 10.84
CA SER A 50 -37.47 -10.02 11.03
C SER A 50 -38.25 -9.96 9.70
N LEU A 51 -37.63 -9.43 8.64
CA LEU A 51 -38.21 -9.42 7.29
C LEU A 51 -38.31 -10.82 6.70
N ASP A 52 -37.28 -11.65 6.86
CA ASP A 52 -37.29 -13.07 6.45
C ASP A 52 -38.46 -13.82 7.12
N ASN A 53 -38.64 -13.63 8.44
CA ASN A 53 -39.75 -14.21 9.18
C ASN A 53 -41.11 -13.68 8.71
N GLU A 54 -41.24 -12.38 8.43
CA GLU A 54 -42.50 -11.80 7.92
C GLU A 54 -42.84 -12.40 6.54
N ILE A 55 -41.87 -12.49 5.63
CA ILE A 55 -42.02 -13.10 4.30
C ILE A 55 -42.41 -14.57 4.42
N GLN A 56 -41.71 -15.35 5.25
CA GLN A 56 -42.05 -16.75 5.50
C GLN A 56 -43.45 -16.90 6.10
N SER A 57 -43.84 -16.02 7.04
CA SER A 57 -45.18 -16.06 7.62
C SER A 57 -46.28 -15.79 6.60
N MET A 58 -46.04 -14.91 5.61
CA MET A 58 -46.99 -14.65 4.52
C MET A 58 -47.05 -15.80 3.53
N LEU A 59 -45.90 -16.41 3.22
CA LEU A 59 -45.82 -17.60 2.38
C LEU A 59 -46.60 -18.77 3.01
N MET A 60 -46.40 -19.02 4.32
CA MET A 60 -47.09 -20.06 5.08
C MET A 60 -48.61 -19.83 5.15
N LYS A 61 -49.03 -18.56 5.21
CA LYS A 61 -50.47 -18.18 5.16
C LYS A 61 -51.05 -18.22 3.74
N GLY A 62 -50.25 -18.58 2.73
CA GLY A 62 -50.67 -18.62 1.32
C GLY A 62 -50.94 -17.23 0.72
N MET A 63 -50.47 -16.16 1.35
CA MET A 63 -50.66 -14.79 0.89
C MET A 63 -49.59 -14.42 -0.13
N THR A 64 -49.89 -14.54 -1.43
CA THR A 64 -48.95 -14.31 -2.53
C THR A 64 -49.15 -12.96 -3.25
N GLY A 65 -49.79 -12.00 -2.59
CA GLY A 65 -50.13 -10.70 -3.20
C GLY A 65 -48.97 -9.72 -3.34
N MET A 66 -49.28 -8.52 -3.86
CA MET A 66 -48.36 -7.37 -4.02
C MET A 66 -47.55 -7.05 -2.75
N ARG A 67 -48.13 -7.29 -1.57
CA ARG A 67 -47.45 -7.09 -0.28
C ARG A 67 -46.21 -7.98 -0.13
N LEU A 68 -46.29 -9.25 -0.51
CA LEU A 68 -45.16 -10.18 -0.45
C LEU A 68 -44.04 -9.74 -1.41
N GLN A 69 -44.40 -9.38 -2.64
CA GLN A 69 -43.44 -8.88 -3.62
C GLN A 69 -42.75 -7.59 -3.15
N ASN A 70 -43.49 -6.67 -2.53
CA ASN A 70 -42.92 -5.44 -1.98
C ASN A 70 -41.95 -5.73 -0.83
N LEU A 71 -42.26 -6.68 0.06
CA LEU A 71 -41.33 -7.10 1.11
C LEU A 71 -40.09 -7.79 0.56
N GLN A 72 -40.23 -8.67 -0.43
CA GLN A 72 -39.11 -9.30 -1.11
C GLN A 72 -38.20 -8.26 -1.79
N LYS A 73 -38.77 -7.27 -2.47
CA LYS A 73 -38.02 -6.16 -3.08
C LYS A 73 -37.30 -5.33 -2.02
N ARG A 74 -37.98 -4.99 -0.92
CA ARG A 74 -37.38 -4.25 0.21
C ARG A 74 -36.22 -5.03 0.81
N GLN A 75 -36.40 -6.31 1.06
CA GLN A 75 -35.35 -7.19 1.58
C GLN A 75 -34.15 -7.28 0.64
N ALA A 76 -34.36 -7.48 -0.67
CA ALA A 76 -33.29 -7.52 -1.65
C ALA A 76 -32.50 -6.21 -1.68
N ASN A 77 -33.19 -5.07 -1.61
CA ASN A 77 -32.57 -3.75 -1.58
C ASN A 77 -31.73 -3.54 -0.30
N ILE A 78 -32.27 -3.91 0.88
CA ILE A 78 -31.53 -3.83 2.15
C ILE A 78 -30.28 -4.71 2.11
N ARG A 79 -30.38 -5.94 1.58
CA ARG A 79 -29.22 -6.83 1.42
C ARG A 79 -28.15 -6.22 0.50
N LEU A 80 -28.57 -5.66 -0.63
CA LEU A 80 -27.68 -4.99 -1.58
C LEU A 80 -26.96 -3.81 -0.93
N ILE A 81 -27.70 -2.88 -0.31
CA ILE A 81 -27.11 -1.69 0.31
C ILE A 81 -26.21 -2.07 1.50
N ALA A 82 -26.57 -3.08 2.28
CA ALA A 82 -25.71 -3.58 3.36
C ALA A 82 -24.37 -4.10 2.81
N SER A 83 -24.40 -4.86 1.70
CA SER A 83 -23.18 -5.36 1.05
C SER A 83 -22.33 -4.25 0.43
N GLU A 84 -22.97 -3.26 -0.21
CA GLU A 84 -22.28 -2.11 -0.80
C GLU A 84 -21.64 -1.24 0.28
N LEU A 85 -22.36 -0.99 1.37
CA LEU A 85 -21.83 -0.30 2.54
C LEU A 85 -20.62 -1.03 3.11
N ALA A 86 -20.73 -2.35 3.35
CA ALA A 86 -19.61 -3.15 3.88
C ALA A 86 -18.38 -3.06 2.96
N ARG A 87 -18.56 -3.20 1.64
CA ARG A 87 -17.49 -3.07 0.65
C ARG A 87 -16.84 -1.69 0.70
N LYS A 88 -17.63 -0.61 0.65
CA LYS A 88 -17.11 0.77 0.69
C LYS A 88 -16.38 1.07 1.99
N ARG A 89 -16.89 0.57 3.12
CA ARG A 89 -16.23 0.72 4.43
C ARG A 89 -14.91 -0.03 4.50
N LEU A 90 -14.85 -1.26 3.99
CA LEU A 90 -13.60 -2.04 3.92
C LEU A 90 -12.55 -1.31 3.08
N VAL A 91 -12.93 -0.81 1.90
CA VAL A 91 -12.02 -0.03 1.05
C VAL A 91 -11.55 1.24 1.75
N ALA A 92 -12.45 1.98 2.42
CA ALA A 92 -12.08 3.17 3.18
C ALA A 92 -11.16 2.85 4.38
N MET A 93 -11.40 1.74 5.10
CA MET A 93 -10.53 1.27 6.17
C MET A 93 -9.16 0.89 5.63
N MET A 94 -9.09 0.14 4.53
CA MET A 94 -7.82 -0.24 3.89
C MET A 94 -7.04 0.99 3.43
N GLN A 95 -7.70 1.95 2.77
CA GLN A 95 -7.11 3.23 2.38
C GLN A 95 -6.59 4.02 3.58
N HIS A 96 -7.32 4.00 4.69
CA HIS A 96 -6.90 4.64 5.92
C HIS A 96 -5.68 3.96 6.54
N VAL A 97 -5.68 2.62 6.69
CA VAL A 97 -4.55 1.87 7.27
C VAL A 97 -3.31 2.00 6.38
N SER A 98 -3.47 1.83 5.06
CA SER A 98 -2.35 1.94 4.12
C SER A 98 -1.76 3.34 4.14
N SER A 99 -2.62 4.36 4.10
CA SER A 99 -2.17 5.75 4.24
C SER A 99 -1.51 5.97 5.61
N GLN A 100 -2.02 5.39 6.69
CA GLN A 100 -1.45 5.60 8.02
C GLN A 100 -0.10 4.89 8.22
N SER A 101 0.08 3.69 7.66
CA SER A 101 1.25 2.84 7.94
C SER A 101 2.39 3.00 6.91
N LEU A 102 2.09 3.33 5.66
CA LEU A 102 3.07 3.50 4.57
C LEU A 102 3.52 4.95 4.36
N ARG A 103 3.18 5.87 5.27
CA ARG A 103 3.69 7.24 5.20
C ARG A 103 5.15 7.31 5.61
N THR A 104 5.91 8.12 4.87
CA THR A 104 7.26 8.53 5.25
C THR A 104 7.17 9.53 6.40
N SER A 105 7.94 9.29 7.47
CA SER A 105 7.93 10.11 8.70
C SER A 105 8.50 11.52 8.51
N THR A 106 8.92 11.87 7.30
CA THR A 106 9.63 13.12 6.99
C THR A 106 8.73 14.35 6.84
N GLN A 107 7.40 14.19 6.81
CA GLN A 107 6.45 15.29 6.65
C GLN A 107 5.58 15.50 7.91
N PRO A 108 6.04 16.32 8.88
CA PRO A 108 5.26 16.65 10.06
C PRO A 108 4.02 17.49 9.67
N GLY A 109 2.82 17.05 10.04
CA GLY A 109 1.58 17.83 9.90
C GLY A 109 0.50 17.26 8.97
N GLN A 110 0.71 16.08 8.37
CA GLN A 110 -0.31 15.40 7.57
C GLN A 110 -0.93 14.17 8.24
N ASP A 111 -0.74 13.95 9.55
CA ASP A 111 -1.29 12.79 10.23
C ASP A 111 -2.81 12.68 10.04
N LEU A 112 -3.26 11.54 9.51
CA LEU A 112 -4.69 11.27 9.43
C LEU A 112 -5.22 11.20 10.87
N PRO A 113 -6.37 11.82 11.16
CA PRO A 113 -6.98 11.70 12.47
C PRO A 113 -7.18 10.24 12.84
N ALA A 114 -6.72 9.85 14.03
CA ALA A 114 -6.95 8.51 14.54
C ALA A 114 -8.45 8.19 14.54
N LEU A 115 -8.81 7.00 14.07
CA LEU A 115 -10.20 6.56 14.02
C LEU A 115 -10.78 6.46 15.44
N ASP A 116 -11.95 7.09 15.67
CA ASP A 116 -12.69 7.00 16.93
C ASP A 116 -13.39 5.63 17.04
N TRP A 117 -12.64 4.63 17.50
CA TRP A 117 -13.12 3.25 17.65
C TRP A 117 -14.31 3.10 18.60
N GLN A 118 -14.61 4.09 19.44
CA GLN A 118 -15.80 4.05 20.29
C GLN A 118 -17.09 4.13 19.48
N ARG A 119 -17.04 4.60 18.23
CA ARG A 119 -18.19 4.75 17.32
C ARG A 119 -18.25 3.67 16.24
N HIS A 120 -17.37 2.68 16.28
CA HIS A 120 -17.31 1.60 15.30
C HIS A 120 -17.76 0.26 15.91
N ASP A 121 -18.12 -0.67 15.03
CA ASP A 121 -18.52 -2.02 15.43
C ASP A 121 -17.27 -2.85 15.81
N PRO A 122 -17.32 -3.69 16.86
CA PRO A 122 -16.19 -4.55 17.24
C PRO A 122 -15.67 -5.45 16.12
N ALA A 123 -16.53 -5.89 15.19
CA ALA A 123 -16.12 -6.70 14.06
C ALA A 123 -15.25 -5.92 13.06
N GLU A 124 -15.55 -4.64 12.83
CA GLU A 124 -14.74 -3.77 11.97
C GLU A 124 -13.37 -3.50 12.60
N LYS A 125 -13.33 -3.30 13.92
CA LYS A 125 -12.08 -3.15 14.66
C LYS A 125 -11.16 -4.37 14.50
N ALA A 126 -11.73 -5.58 14.57
CA ALA A 126 -10.96 -6.81 14.38
C ALA A 126 -10.36 -6.89 12.96
N ILE A 127 -11.15 -6.57 11.93
CA ILE A 127 -10.67 -6.54 10.54
C ILE A 127 -9.59 -5.46 10.35
N TYR A 128 -9.78 -4.27 10.90
CA TYR A 128 -8.79 -3.19 10.83
C TYR A 128 -7.45 -3.61 11.45
N HIS A 129 -7.50 -4.24 12.63
CA HIS A 129 -6.29 -4.74 13.27
C HIS A 129 -5.59 -5.82 12.43
N MET A 130 -6.37 -6.72 11.79
CA MET A 130 -5.82 -7.68 10.85
C MET A 130 -5.13 -6.98 9.66
N MET A 131 -5.75 -5.96 9.06
CA MET A 131 -5.14 -5.18 7.97
C MET A 131 -3.85 -4.49 8.40
N GLN A 132 -3.82 -3.95 9.62
CA GLN A 132 -2.61 -3.35 10.18
C GLN A 132 -1.47 -4.37 10.29
N VAL A 133 -1.74 -5.55 10.84
CA VAL A 133 -0.75 -6.63 10.94
C VAL A 133 -0.26 -7.08 9.57
N GLN A 134 -1.15 -7.17 8.56
CA GLN A 134 -0.74 -7.53 7.20
C GLN A 134 0.15 -6.46 6.54
N ILE A 135 -0.15 -5.18 6.76
CA ILE A 135 0.71 -4.09 6.25
C ILE A 135 2.06 -4.07 6.98
N ASP A 136 2.08 -4.32 8.29
CA ASP A 136 3.33 -4.40 9.05
C ASP A 136 4.18 -5.58 8.58
N ARG A 137 3.56 -6.73 8.31
CA ARG A 137 4.21 -7.88 7.68
C ARG A 137 4.79 -7.52 6.31
N PHE A 138 4.01 -6.86 5.45
CA PHE A 138 4.49 -6.36 4.16
C PHE A 138 5.68 -5.41 4.30
N LYS A 139 5.65 -4.51 5.29
CA LYS A 139 6.78 -3.59 5.57
C LYS A 139 8.06 -4.33 5.96
N MET A 140 7.94 -5.46 6.66
CA MET A 140 9.09 -6.31 7.00
C MET A 140 9.58 -7.11 5.80
N GLU A 141 8.68 -7.69 4.99
CA GLU A 141 9.05 -8.49 3.82
C GLU A 141 9.75 -7.67 2.71
N VAL A 142 9.40 -6.39 2.59
CA VAL A 142 9.95 -5.47 1.57
C VAL A 142 11.07 -4.59 2.14
N ASP A 143 11.45 -4.76 3.41
CA ASP A 143 12.39 -3.88 4.12
C ASP A 143 12.06 -2.39 3.92
N TRP A 144 10.77 -2.06 4.07
CA TRP A 144 10.22 -0.72 3.78
C TRP A 144 10.97 0.40 4.51
N ASN A 145 11.45 0.16 5.73
CA ASN A 145 12.22 1.15 6.48
C ASN A 145 13.58 1.45 5.85
N SER A 146 14.28 0.45 5.30
CA SER A 146 15.51 0.67 4.53
C SER A 146 15.19 1.41 3.23
N MET A 147 14.11 1.02 2.53
CA MET A 147 13.70 1.69 1.30
C MET A 147 13.31 3.17 1.49
N GLN A 148 12.65 3.52 2.60
CA GLN A 148 12.24 4.90 2.87
C GLN A 148 13.33 5.77 3.50
N ASN A 149 14.19 5.19 4.36
CA ASN A 149 15.20 5.93 5.10
C ASN A 149 16.62 5.77 4.54
N GLY A 150 16.80 4.97 3.48
CA GLY A 150 18.11 4.66 2.90
C GLY A 150 19.04 3.99 3.91
N ILE A 151 20.34 4.26 3.79
CA ILE A 151 21.40 3.75 4.69
C ILE A 151 21.13 4.12 6.17
N ALA A 152 20.37 5.19 6.44
CA ALA A 152 19.96 5.55 7.79
C ALA A 152 18.89 4.60 8.39
N GLY A 153 18.18 3.84 7.55
CA GLY A 153 17.25 2.78 7.96
C GLY A 153 17.91 1.41 8.19
N GLU A 154 19.11 1.18 7.64
CA GLU A 154 19.92 -0.02 7.89
C GLU A 154 20.66 0.00 9.23
N LEU A 155 20.88 1.19 9.77
CA LEU A 155 21.22 1.37 11.17
C LEU A 155 20.01 0.94 12.00
N ARG A 156 19.95 -0.37 12.27
CA ARG A 156 19.12 -0.98 13.32
C ARG A 156 19.07 0.02 14.46
N PRO A 157 17.87 0.42 14.95
CA PRO A 157 17.75 1.51 15.90
C PRO A 157 18.76 1.24 17.01
N GLU A 158 19.81 2.04 17.04
CA GLU A 158 20.81 1.95 18.10
C GLU A 158 19.99 2.04 19.38
N GLN A 159 20.12 1.03 20.24
CA GLN A 159 19.51 1.08 21.56
C GLN A 159 19.82 2.46 22.11
N ALA A 160 18.78 3.20 22.51
CA ALA A 160 18.93 4.58 22.95
C ALA A 160 20.03 4.61 24.02
N ARG A 161 21.22 5.08 23.63
CA ARG A 161 22.37 5.03 24.53
C ARG A 161 22.10 6.04 25.61
N HIS A 162 22.06 5.56 26.84
CA HIS A 162 21.82 6.42 27.97
C HIS A 162 23.15 6.84 28.58
N ALA A 163 23.20 8.07 29.10
CA ALA A 163 24.38 8.54 29.82
C ALA A 163 24.70 7.57 30.99
N PRO A 164 25.99 7.28 31.22
CA PRO A 164 26.40 6.43 32.34
C PRO A 164 25.89 7.03 33.66
N GLY A 165 25.20 6.22 34.45
CA GLY A 165 24.56 6.63 35.71
C GLY A 165 23.03 6.78 35.65
N THR A 166 22.42 6.57 34.49
CA THR A 166 20.95 6.37 34.41
C THR A 166 20.59 5.00 34.98
N MET A 167 19.62 4.97 35.90
CA MET A 167 19.11 3.74 36.51
C MET A 167 17.59 3.70 36.36
N GLN A 168 17.02 2.51 36.16
CA GLN A 168 15.58 2.33 36.07
C GLN A 168 14.89 2.58 37.41
N LEU A 169 13.64 3.02 37.38
CA LEU A 169 12.83 3.24 38.58
C LEU A 169 12.68 1.97 39.43
N ASP A 170 12.65 0.80 38.79
CA ASP A 170 12.60 -0.52 39.45
C ASP A 170 13.86 -0.85 40.27
N SER A 171 14.99 -0.17 40.04
CA SER A 171 16.21 -0.37 40.84
C SER A 171 16.19 0.32 42.21
N TYR A 172 15.22 1.22 42.44
CA TYR A 172 15.07 1.97 43.69
C TYR A 172 14.11 1.32 44.69
N ILE A 173 13.51 0.18 44.33
CA ILE A 173 12.49 -0.52 45.09
C ILE A 173 12.79 -2.03 45.06
N ASP A 174 12.73 -2.69 46.21
CA ASP A 174 12.96 -4.14 46.32
C ASP A 174 11.85 -4.98 45.66
N THR A 175 10.77 -4.34 45.19
CA THR A 175 9.61 -4.96 44.55
C THR A 175 9.50 -4.48 43.11
N ASN A 176 9.54 -5.39 42.13
CA ASN A 176 9.31 -5.07 40.71
C ASN A 176 7.95 -4.37 40.53
N LEU A 177 7.96 -3.08 40.17
CA LEU A 177 6.73 -2.31 39.95
C LEU A 177 6.03 -2.75 38.66
N THR A 178 6.80 -3.18 37.67
CA THR A 178 6.33 -3.51 36.32
C THR A 178 6.12 -5.01 36.08
N GLY A 179 6.51 -5.89 37.02
CA GLY A 179 6.31 -7.34 36.96
C GLY A 179 7.08 -8.07 35.82
N ALA A 180 7.67 -7.33 34.89
CA ALA A 180 8.53 -7.82 33.82
C ALA A 180 10.00 -7.59 34.18
N ALA A 181 10.90 -8.38 33.58
CA ALA A 181 12.32 -8.11 33.69
C ALA A 181 12.63 -6.77 33.01
N PRO A 182 13.41 -5.88 33.66
CA PRO A 182 13.74 -4.59 33.07
C PRO A 182 14.49 -4.76 31.74
N PRO A 183 14.21 -3.91 30.73
CA PRO A 183 14.98 -3.89 29.50
C PRO A 183 16.44 -3.48 29.77
N ASP A 184 17.37 -4.08 29.04
CA ASP A 184 18.80 -3.82 29.21
C ASP A 184 19.16 -2.38 28.78
N LEU A 185 19.87 -1.65 29.66
CA LEU A 185 20.31 -0.28 29.37
C LEU A 185 21.65 -0.34 28.63
N ALA A 186 21.66 0.11 27.38
CA ALA A 186 22.91 0.34 26.65
C ALA A 186 23.52 1.68 27.12
N PHE A 187 24.71 1.63 27.73
CA PHE A 187 25.45 2.84 28.12
C PHE A 187 26.41 3.25 27.01
N GLU A 188 26.65 4.55 26.87
CA GLU A 188 27.78 5.02 26.07
C GLU A 188 29.08 4.54 26.74
N ASP A 189 29.87 3.73 26.03
CA ASP A 189 31.21 3.35 26.47
C ASP A 189 32.01 4.63 26.72
N LYS A 190 32.73 4.69 27.86
CA LYS A 190 33.66 5.79 28.13
C LYS A 190 34.70 5.81 27.02
N GLU A 191 34.54 6.71 26.06
CA GLU A 191 35.63 7.07 25.16
C GLU A 191 36.85 7.39 26.03
N PRO A 192 38.02 6.81 25.73
CA PRO A 192 39.24 7.21 26.42
C PRO A 192 39.35 8.72 26.29
N PRO A 193 39.64 9.45 27.40
CA PRO A 193 39.77 10.90 27.33
C PRO A 193 40.72 11.20 26.18
N VAL A 194 40.24 12.00 25.23
CA VAL A 194 41.06 12.51 24.13
C VAL A 194 42.30 13.04 24.82
N GLN A 195 43.44 12.36 24.62
CA GLN A 195 44.69 12.84 25.18
C GLN A 195 44.86 14.19 24.52
N ALA A 196 44.63 15.25 25.29
CA ALA A 196 45.04 16.58 24.88
C ALA A 196 46.53 16.41 24.64
N MET A 197 46.94 16.37 23.37
CA MET A 197 48.32 16.61 23.03
C MET A 197 48.58 17.99 23.62
N GLU A 198 49.24 18.02 24.79
CA GLU A 198 49.87 19.22 25.32
C GLU A 198 50.93 19.59 24.28
N TYR A 199 50.49 20.29 23.23
CA TYR A 199 51.37 20.99 22.33
C TYR A 199 51.87 22.18 23.13
N ASP A 200 53.14 22.14 23.53
CA ASP A 200 53.83 23.17 24.34
C ASP A 200 54.13 24.46 23.52
N GLY A 201 53.47 24.59 22.36
CA GLY A 201 53.55 25.73 21.46
C GLY A 201 52.45 26.75 21.73
N ASP A 202 52.76 27.99 21.42
CA ASP A 202 51.85 29.13 21.32
C ASP A 202 50.58 28.74 20.51
N ASP A 203 49.40 29.23 20.90
CA ASP A 203 48.15 29.01 20.15
C ASP A 203 48.27 29.44 18.67
N GLU A 204 49.20 30.34 18.32
CA GLU A 204 49.53 30.75 16.94
C GLU A 204 50.32 29.70 16.15
N GLU A 205 51.12 28.83 16.78
CA GLU A 205 51.85 27.73 16.10
C GLU A 205 50.94 26.53 15.77
N ARG A 206 49.80 26.42 16.46
CA ARG A 206 48.84 25.33 16.23
C ARG A 206 48.14 25.43 14.86
N PHE A 207 48.06 26.64 14.28
CA PHE A 207 47.40 26.88 13.00
C PHE A 207 48.32 26.76 11.78
N VAL A 208 49.65 26.67 11.97
CA VAL A 208 50.61 26.61 10.85
C VAL A 208 50.84 25.18 10.35
N ASP A 209 50.73 24.18 11.22
CA ASP A 209 50.87 22.76 10.82
C ASP A 209 49.58 22.20 10.18
N GLU A 210 48.45 22.89 10.37
CA GLU A 210 47.14 22.56 9.82
C GLU A 210 46.87 23.35 8.51
N GLU A 211 47.90 23.50 7.68
CA GLU A 211 47.75 23.88 6.27
C GLU A 211 46.84 22.83 5.61
N TRP A 212 45.55 23.15 5.55
CA TRP A 212 44.61 22.44 4.70
C TRP A 212 45.25 22.36 3.32
N PRO A 213 45.47 21.15 2.76
CA PRO A 213 46.06 21.02 1.44
C PRO A 213 45.33 21.95 0.48
N ASP A 214 46.07 22.88 -0.12
CA ASP A 214 45.50 23.89 -0.99
C ASP A 214 44.67 23.16 -2.06
N LEU A 215 43.37 23.41 -2.05
CA LEU A 215 42.41 22.72 -2.92
C LEU A 215 42.80 22.86 -4.42
N ASP A 216 43.53 23.92 -4.75
CA ASP A 216 44.14 24.14 -6.08
C ASP A 216 45.18 23.06 -6.43
N GLU A 217 46.04 22.63 -5.51
CA GLU A 217 47.07 21.62 -5.79
C GLU A 217 46.45 20.24 -6.06
N TYR A 218 45.36 19.90 -5.38
CA TYR A 218 44.60 18.68 -5.62
C TYR A 218 43.88 18.70 -6.99
N ILE A 219 43.35 19.86 -7.41
CA ILE A 219 42.74 20.02 -8.73
C ILE A 219 43.79 19.98 -9.85
N HIS A 220 45.01 20.44 -9.59
CA HIS A 220 46.10 20.47 -10.57
C HIS A 220 46.88 19.15 -10.67
N ALA A 221 46.87 18.30 -9.63
CA ALA A 221 47.51 16.98 -9.65
C ALA A 221 46.92 16.04 -10.72
N ASP A 222 45.60 16.11 -10.96
CA ASP A 222 44.92 15.30 -11.98
C ASP A 222 45.16 15.82 -13.42
N LEU A 223 45.69 17.04 -13.56
CA LEU A 223 46.04 17.64 -14.85
C LEU A 223 47.51 17.42 -15.25
N ALA A 224 48.37 17.04 -14.29
CA ALA A 224 49.83 17.00 -14.49
C ALA A 224 50.35 15.64 -15.03
N ASP A 225 49.51 14.59 -15.05
CA ASP A 225 49.93 13.24 -15.47
C ASP A 225 49.71 12.95 -16.98
N GLU A 226 49.26 13.93 -17.77
CA GLU A 226 49.27 13.81 -19.24
C GLU A 226 50.52 14.45 -19.85
N THR A 227 51.57 13.64 -20.02
CA THR A 227 52.69 14.02 -20.91
C THR A 227 52.22 14.14 -22.38
N PRO A 228 52.71 15.15 -23.13
CA PRO A 228 52.12 15.55 -24.40
C PRO A 228 52.70 14.80 -25.60
N ALA A 229 51.84 14.24 -26.46
CA ALA A 229 52.23 13.76 -27.79
C ALA A 229 51.48 14.51 -28.90
N LYS A 230 52.18 15.53 -29.42
CA LYS A 230 52.17 16.07 -30.81
C LYS A 230 50.86 16.60 -31.44
N SER A 231 50.92 17.92 -31.63
CA SER A 231 50.70 18.65 -32.91
C SER A 231 49.29 18.69 -33.50
N ALA A 232 48.67 19.88 -33.48
CA ALA A 232 48.55 20.76 -34.65
C ALA A 232 47.63 22.00 -34.43
N VAL A 233 48.20 23.19 -34.69
CA VAL A 233 47.59 24.40 -35.30
C VAL A 233 46.63 25.30 -34.47
N GLN A 234 47.19 26.42 -33.96
CA GLN A 234 46.88 27.85 -34.22
C GLN A 234 45.41 28.43 -34.18
N PRO A 235 45.21 29.78 -34.03
CA PRO A 235 44.54 30.42 -32.89
C PRO A 235 43.12 31.00 -33.14
N GLN A 236 42.50 31.45 -32.03
CA GLN A 236 41.16 31.99 -31.74
C GLN A 236 40.44 32.94 -32.75
N PRO A 237 39.11 33.16 -32.58
CA PRO A 237 38.66 34.34 -31.81
C PRO A 237 37.49 34.10 -30.83
N ALA A 238 37.48 34.90 -29.75
CA ALA A 238 36.56 34.97 -28.60
C ALA A 238 35.23 35.73 -28.90
N PRO A 239 34.39 36.18 -27.92
CA PRO A 239 33.72 35.61 -26.71
C PRO A 239 32.18 35.94 -26.74
N PRO A 240 31.35 35.96 -25.66
CA PRO A 240 31.46 35.42 -24.29
C PRO A 240 30.34 34.41 -23.92
N VAL A 241 30.63 33.51 -22.97
CA VAL A 241 29.65 32.63 -22.32
C VAL A 241 29.30 33.24 -20.97
N ASN A 242 28.03 33.58 -20.77
CA ASN A 242 27.46 33.93 -19.47
C ASN A 242 27.23 32.68 -18.64
N GLU A 243 27.67 32.77 -17.39
CA GLU A 243 27.49 31.82 -16.31
C GLU A 243 26.01 31.55 -16.01
N SER A 244 25.65 30.27 -15.82
CA SER A 244 24.78 29.77 -14.74
C SER A 244 24.38 28.32 -15.01
N LYS A 245 25.26 27.36 -14.68
CA LYS A 245 24.80 26.00 -14.37
C LYS A 245 24.16 26.05 -12.98
N LYS A 246 22.83 26.19 -12.93
CA LYS A 246 22.01 25.91 -11.75
C LYS A 246 21.13 24.69 -12.04
N HIS A 247 21.38 23.65 -11.26
CA HIS A 247 20.62 22.41 -11.01
C HIS A 247 19.25 22.30 -11.69
N ALA A 248 19.16 21.42 -12.70
CA ALA A 248 17.99 21.16 -13.54
C ALA A 248 16.90 20.28 -12.88
N ALA A 249 16.69 20.39 -11.56
CA ALA A 249 15.76 19.52 -10.84
C ALA A 249 14.58 20.24 -10.16
N ALA A 250 14.51 21.57 -10.19
CA ALA A 250 13.58 22.34 -9.35
C ALA A 250 12.56 23.23 -10.10
N LEU A 251 12.31 23.01 -11.40
CA LEU A 251 11.43 23.88 -12.21
C LEU A 251 10.25 23.16 -12.88
N GLU A 252 9.76 22.05 -12.33
CA GLU A 252 8.57 21.31 -12.80
C GLU A 252 7.40 21.37 -11.78
N LEU A 253 7.36 22.40 -10.93
CA LEU A 253 6.24 22.64 -9.97
C LEU A 253 5.73 24.08 -10.01
N ALA A 254 5.27 24.51 -11.18
CA ALA A 254 4.38 25.66 -11.30
C ALA A 254 3.04 25.22 -11.94
N PRO A 255 1.88 25.45 -11.29
CA PRO A 255 0.60 25.14 -11.91
C PRO A 255 0.35 26.14 -13.05
N SER A 256 0.45 25.68 -14.30
CA SER A 256 0.11 26.51 -15.45
C SER A 256 -1.42 26.68 -15.54
N LYS A 257 -1.86 27.94 -15.53
CA LYS A 257 -3.24 28.33 -15.86
C LYS A 257 -3.45 28.24 -17.37
N LYS A 258 -3.87 27.10 -17.90
CA LYS A 258 -4.57 27.01 -19.20
C LYS A 258 -5.64 25.91 -19.17
N SER A 259 -6.86 26.33 -19.45
CA SER A 259 -8.06 25.50 -19.59
C SER A 259 -8.18 24.91 -21.00
N SER A 260 -8.28 23.58 -21.10
CA SER A 260 -8.89 22.79 -22.20
C SER A 260 -8.42 21.34 -21.99
N SER A 261 -9.21 20.28 -22.07
CA SER A 261 -10.40 20.02 -22.89
C SER A 261 -11.24 18.90 -22.27
N ALA A 262 -12.53 18.90 -22.60
CA ALA A 262 -13.54 17.94 -22.21
C ALA A 262 -13.11 16.49 -22.50
N ILE A 263 -13.27 15.61 -21.50
CA ILE A 263 -13.22 14.16 -21.67
C ILE A 263 -14.67 13.69 -21.73
N GLU A 264 -15.01 13.08 -22.87
CA GLU A 264 -16.33 12.55 -23.19
C GLU A 264 -16.70 11.40 -22.27
N MET A 265 -17.96 11.43 -21.83
CA MET A 265 -18.60 10.45 -20.97
C MET A 265 -18.92 9.19 -21.79
N PHE A 266 -18.30 8.07 -21.46
CA PHE A 266 -18.76 6.76 -21.94
C PHE A 266 -19.86 6.25 -21.01
N GLU A 267 -21.08 6.22 -21.55
CA GLU A 267 -22.30 5.70 -20.95
C GLU A 267 -22.40 4.20 -21.27
N MET A 268 -22.40 3.33 -20.25
CA MET A 268 -22.55 1.87 -20.45
C MET A 268 -23.65 1.31 -19.55
N ASN A 269 -24.73 0.95 -20.22
CA ASN A 269 -25.95 0.33 -19.71
C ASN A 269 -25.70 -1.13 -19.29
N PRO A 270 -26.15 -1.60 -18.12
CA PRO A 270 -26.06 -3.02 -17.76
C PRO A 270 -27.42 -3.72 -17.87
N GLU A 271 -27.51 -4.76 -18.70
CA GLU A 271 -28.47 -5.86 -18.51
C GLU A 271 -27.75 -7.20 -18.24
N PRO A 272 -28.33 -8.08 -17.41
CA PRO A 272 -27.62 -9.19 -16.79
C PRO A 272 -27.80 -10.51 -17.57
N LYS A 273 -26.73 -11.27 -17.73
CA LYS A 273 -26.80 -12.72 -18.03
C LYS A 273 -26.30 -13.53 -16.83
N LYS A 274 -27.15 -14.47 -16.43
CA LYS A 274 -26.92 -15.51 -15.42
C LYS A 274 -26.21 -16.67 -16.12
N ASP A 275 -25.27 -17.33 -15.43
CA ASP A 275 -24.94 -18.77 -15.53
C ASP A 275 -24.10 -19.13 -14.28
N GLN A 276 -24.68 -19.80 -13.29
CA GLN A 276 -24.60 -21.25 -13.02
C GLN A 276 -23.17 -21.79 -12.84
N VAL A 277 -22.80 -21.98 -11.58
CA VAL A 277 -21.58 -22.66 -11.13
C VAL A 277 -21.88 -24.16 -11.08
N ASN A 278 -21.22 -24.96 -11.93
CA ASN A 278 -21.15 -26.41 -11.81
C ASN A 278 -19.75 -26.79 -11.31
N VAL A 279 -19.68 -27.68 -10.33
CA VAL A 279 -18.46 -28.19 -9.71
C VAL A 279 -18.25 -29.62 -10.20
N GLU A 280 -17.25 -29.85 -11.06
CA GLU A 280 -16.73 -31.18 -11.42
C GLU A 280 -15.21 -31.06 -11.54
N GLN A 281 -14.48 -31.58 -10.55
CA GLN A 281 -13.75 -32.87 -10.59
C GLN A 281 -12.55 -32.87 -11.55
N GLN A 282 -11.36 -32.74 -10.95
CA GLN A 282 -10.07 -32.97 -11.61
C GLN A 282 -9.98 -34.40 -12.16
N SER A 283 -9.88 -34.50 -13.48
CA SER A 283 -9.29 -35.64 -14.18
C SER A 283 -8.03 -35.16 -14.91
N THR A 284 -6.92 -35.82 -14.59
CA THR A 284 -5.64 -35.73 -15.30
C THR A 284 -5.83 -36.20 -16.74
N GLU A 285 -5.74 -35.29 -17.70
CA GLU A 285 -5.61 -35.62 -19.12
C GLU A 285 -4.21 -35.19 -19.59
N GLU A 286 -3.54 -36.11 -20.26
CA GLU A 286 -2.25 -35.90 -20.90
C GLU A 286 -2.39 -34.78 -21.94
N SER A 287 -1.90 -33.59 -21.61
CA SER A 287 -2.02 -32.40 -22.46
C SER A 287 -1.21 -32.57 -23.73
N GLU A 288 -1.87 -32.66 -24.89
CA GLU A 288 -1.27 -32.54 -26.21
C GLU A 288 -0.58 -31.17 -26.34
N LEU A 289 0.74 -31.12 -26.17
CA LEU A 289 1.54 -29.91 -26.33
C LEU A 289 1.74 -29.59 -27.81
N GLN A 290 1.34 -28.39 -28.23
CA GLN A 290 1.53 -27.88 -29.59
C GLN A 290 2.83 -27.08 -29.69
N ARG A 291 3.50 -27.16 -30.85
CA ARG A 291 4.73 -26.43 -31.13
C ARG A 291 4.39 -25.12 -31.82
N VAL A 292 4.80 -24.01 -31.22
CA VAL A 292 4.51 -22.68 -31.77
C VAL A 292 5.82 -21.92 -31.95
N ARG A 293 5.98 -21.23 -33.07
CA ARG A 293 7.11 -20.31 -33.31
C ARG A 293 6.70 -18.90 -32.96
N VAL A 294 7.46 -18.25 -32.09
CA VAL A 294 7.21 -16.87 -31.64
C VAL A 294 7.60 -15.88 -32.72
N LEU A 295 6.68 -14.99 -33.10
CA LEU A 295 6.90 -13.95 -34.11
C LEU A 295 7.24 -12.59 -33.49
N ILE A 296 6.79 -12.33 -32.26
CA ILE A 296 6.97 -11.04 -31.58
C ILE A 296 7.48 -11.32 -30.17
N SER A 297 8.59 -10.69 -29.80
CA SER A 297 9.11 -10.77 -28.43
C SER A 297 8.19 -10.01 -27.46
N SER A 298 7.85 -10.66 -26.33
CA SER A 298 7.14 -10.02 -25.22
C SER A 298 8.11 -9.79 -24.07
N PRO A 299 8.23 -8.55 -23.53
CA PRO A 299 9.06 -8.27 -22.37
C PRO A 299 8.43 -8.76 -21.05
N GLU A 300 7.14 -9.13 -21.05
CA GLU A 300 6.44 -9.67 -19.88
C GLU A 300 6.30 -11.19 -19.98
N PRO A 301 6.61 -11.95 -18.90
CA PRO A 301 6.40 -13.40 -18.86
C PRO A 301 4.91 -13.72 -18.95
N ILE A 302 4.54 -14.61 -19.88
CA ILE A 302 3.15 -15.06 -20.04
C ILE A 302 2.95 -16.33 -19.22
N ALA A 303 1.96 -16.32 -18.33
CA ALA A 303 1.59 -17.49 -17.55
C ALA A 303 0.83 -18.49 -18.43
N THR A 304 1.40 -19.69 -18.60
CA THR A 304 0.69 -20.83 -19.20
C THR A 304 -0.38 -21.37 -18.24
N LYS A 305 -1.31 -22.18 -18.74
CA LYS A 305 -2.33 -22.87 -17.92
C LYS A 305 -1.73 -23.78 -16.82
N ASN A 306 -0.48 -24.21 -17.02
CA ASN A 306 0.29 -24.99 -16.05
C ASN A 306 0.97 -24.14 -14.96
N GLY A 307 0.83 -22.81 -15.02
CA GLY A 307 1.45 -21.88 -14.07
C GLY A 307 2.94 -21.67 -14.32
N GLU A 308 3.46 -22.08 -15.48
CA GLU A 308 4.85 -21.84 -15.89
C GLU A 308 4.95 -20.49 -16.61
N GLU A 309 5.88 -19.64 -16.17
CA GLU A 309 6.16 -18.33 -16.74
C GLU A 309 7.00 -18.48 -18.02
N LEU A 310 6.38 -18.24 -19.17
CA LEU A 310 7.02 -18.37 -20.48
C LEU A 310 7.53 -17.01 -20.96
N MET A 311 8.84 -16.91 -21.16
CA MET A 311 9.46 -15.75 -21.81
C MET A 311 9.43 -15.96 -23.33
N LEU A 312 8.84 -15.01 -24.05
CA LEU A 312 8.71 -15.09 -25.51
C LEU A 312 9.81 -14.26 -26.17
N GLU A 313 10.82 -14.94 -26.72
CA GLU A 313 11.83 -14.34 -27.58
C GLU A 313 11.48 -14.55 -29.06
N GLU A 314 11.66 -13.52 -29.88
CA GLU A 314 11.35 -13.57 -31.31
C GLU A 314 12.19 -14.66 -32.01
N GLY A 315 11.51 -15.58 -32.70
CA GLY A 315 12.13 -16.69 -33.44
C GLY A 315 12.30 -17.99 -32.64
N ASP A 316 11.97 -18.01 -31.35
CA ASP A 316 12.05 -19.22 -30.53
C ASP A 316 10.87 -20.19 -30.79
N VAL A 317 11.10 -21.49 -30.57
CA VAL A 317 10.09 -22.55 -30.73
C VAL A 317 9.73 -23.11 -29.36
N GLN A 318 8.53 -22.80 -28.91
CA GLN A 318 8.03 -23.18 -27.59
C GLN A 318 6.97 -24.30 -27.69
N PHE A 319 6.95 -25.18 -26.68
CA PHE A 319 5.98 -26.26 -26.55
C PHE A 319 4.92 -25.85 -25.52
N VAL A 320 3.72 -25.56 -26.00
CA VAL A 320 2.69 -24.90 -25.21
C VAL A 320 1.38 -25.69 -25.31
N ASP A 321 0.53 -25.63 -24.27
CA ASP A 321 -0.78 -26.26 -24.30
C ASP A 321 -1.68 -25.70 -25.42
N SER A 322 -2.62 -26.50 -25.92
CA SER A 322 -3.46 -26.14 -27.06
C SER A 322 -4.27 -24.84 -26.87
N GLU A 323 -4.70 -24.54 -25.64
CA GLU A 323 -5.45 -23.29 -25.35
C GLU A 323 -4.53 -22.07 -25.44
N THR A 324 -3.35 -22.13 -24.81
CA THR A 324 -2.38 -21.02 -24.85
C THR A 324 -1.77 -20.87 -26.25
N ALA A 325 -1.56 -21.97 -27.00
CA ALA A 325 -1.14 -21.93 -28.40
C ALA A 325 -2.18 -21.22 -29.29
N ALA A 326 -3.46 -21.56 -29.16
CA ALA A 326 -4.53 -20.89 -29.90
C ALA A 326 -4.61 -19.40 -29.56
N TRP A 327 -4.45 -19.04 -28.29
CA TRP A 327 -4.44 -17.64 -27.86
C TRP A 327 -3.25 -16.85 -28.45
N LEU A 328 -2.05 -17.43 -28.45
CA LEU A 328 -0.86 -16.79 -29.04
C LEU A 328 -0.98 -16.61 -30.55
N ILE A 329 -1.62 -17.56 -31.24
CA ILE A 329 -1.90 -17.48 -32.68
C ILE A 329 -2.98 -16.43 -32.98
N GLU A 330 -4.07 -16.40 -32.22
CA GLU A 330 -5.15 -15.42 -32.40
C GLU A 330 -4.68 -13.99 -32.09
N SER A 331 -3.81 -13.83 -31.09
CA SER A 331 -3.19 -12.54 -30.76
C SER A 331 -2.12 -12.10 -31.78
N GLY A 332 -1.77 -12.96 -32.76
CA GLY A 332 -0.74 -12.68 -33.76
C GLY A 332 0.69 -12.62 -33.20
N VAL A 333 0.91 -13.16 -32.00
CA VAL A 333 2.21 -13.18 -31.30
C VAL A 333 3.05 -14.36 -31.77
N ALA A 334 2.42 -15.44 -32.24
CA ALA A 334 3.09 -16.66 -32.64
C ALA A 334 2.36 -17.39 -33.79
N GLU A 335 3.05 -18.28 -34.51
CA GLU A 335 2.51 -19.06 -35.63
C GLU A 335 2.61 -20.58 -35.34
N ASP A 336 1.63 -21.36 -35.80
CA ASP A 336 1.65 -22.82 -35.67
C ASP A 336 2.84 -23.41 -36.43
N ALA A 337 3.73 -24.08 -35.70
CA ALA A 337 4.90 -24.75 -36.25
C ALA A 337 4.61 -26.25 -36.37
N ALA A 338 3.66 -26.59 -37.26
CA ALA A 338 3.44 -27.96 -37.69
C ALA A 338 4.70 -28.49 -38.42
N LEU A 339 4.98 -29.79 -38.21
CA LEU A 339 6.18 -30.51 -38.67
C LEU A 339 6.68 -30.18 -40.09
#